data_AF-A0A7Y0PQI3-F1
#
_entry.id   AF-A0A7Y0PQI3-F1
#
_cell.length_a   1.000
_cell.length_b   1.000
_cell.length_c   1.000
_cell.angle_alpha   90.00
_cell.angle_beta   90.00
_cell.angle_gamma   90.00
#
_symmetry.space_group_name_H-M   'P 1'
#
loop_
_entity.id
_entity.type
_entity.pdbx_description
1 polymer ?
#
loop_
_entity_poly.entity_id
_entity_poly.type
_entity_poly.pdbx_seq_one_letter_code
_entity_poly.pdbx_strand_id
1 'polypeptide(L)'
;MEVTREQAVAFRIAAQGLGRADDDGAAAVLALGLQHLGPTAAGALAARVPGEPVGPDDRGLELAWTHRGAPHWHLPGSRPGWAAALRPLGDDDAAARLGWSGPDVDRIDIAPLAASSRSRWRRFDGGAWPDLDDEARRVAAARGLRLAGVAVA
;
A
#
# COMPACT_ATOMS: atom_id res chain seq x y z
N MET A 1 -33.84 -0.05 6.28
CA MET A 1 -33.24 -0.04 7.62
C MET A 1 -32.43 1.24 7.73
N GLU A 2 -32.76 2.11 8.68
CA GLU A 2 -31.97 3.32 8.96
C GLU A 2 -30.79 2.96 9.87
N VAL A 3 -29.61 3.48 9.57
CA VAL A 3 -28.37 3.25 10.34
C VAL A 3 -27.83 4.58 10.80
N THR A 4 -27.69 4.77 12.10
CA THR A 4 -27.10 6.00 12.65
C THR A 4 -25.59 6.02 12.44
N ARG A 5 -24.99 7.21 12.54
CA ARG A 5 -23.54 7.37 12.48
C ARG A 5 -22.84 6.55 13.55
N GLU A 6 -23.38 6.54 14.77
CA GLU A 6 -22.84 5.82 15.91
C GLU A 6 -22.81 4.30 15.64
N GLN A 7 -23.90 3.77 15.07
CA GLN A 7 -23.97 2.36 14.68
C GLN A 7 -22.95 2.03 13.58
N ALA A 8 -22.82 2.89 12.57
CA ALA A 8 -21.84 2.70 11.50
C ALA A 8 -20.39 2.73 12.00
N VAL A 9 -20.06 3.65 12.93
CA VAL A 9 -18.72 3.74 13.52
C VAL A 9 -18.44 2.55 14.43
N ALA A 10 -19.38 2.17 15.30
CA ALA A 10 -19.23 1.01 16.17
C ALA A 10 -19.01 -0.27 15.36
N PHE A 11 -19.76 -0.44 14.25
CA PHE A 11 -19.55 -1.53 13.32
C PHE A 11 -18.14 -1.52 12.71
N ARG A 12 -17.65 -0.37 12.23
CA ARG A 12 -16.30 -0.27 11.63
C ARG A 12 -15.19 -0.57 12.64
N ILE A 13 -15.32 -0.09 13.87
CA ILE A 13 -14.39 -0.41 14.96
C ILE A 13 -14.33 -1.94 15.16
N ALA A 14 -15.49 -2.57 15.30
CA ALA A 14 -15.58 -4.02 15.48
C ALA A 14 -15.05 -4.80 14.26
N ALA A 15 -15.45 -4.41 13.05
CA ALA A 15 -15.06 -5.07 11.80
C ALA A 15 -13.57 -4.92 11.49
N GLN A 16 -12.93 -3.84 11.96
CA GLN A 16 -11.49 -3.62 11.82
C GLN A 16 -10.70 -4.17 13.02
N GLY A 17 -11.34 -4.89 13.94
CA GLY A 17 -10.71 -5.47 15.13
C GLY A 17 -10.14 -4.44 16.12
N LEU A 18 -10.53 -3.18 16.01
CA LEU A 18 -10.08 -2.14 16.94
C LEU A 18 -10.70 -2.40 18.31
N GLY A 19 -9.86 -2.66 19.31
CA GLY A 19 -10.31 -3.04 20.67
C GLY A 19 -10.61 -4.54 20.84
N ARG A 20 -10.34 -5.37 19.82
CA ARG A 20 -10.27 -6.83 19.97
C ARG A 20 -8.81 -7.26 19.91
N ALA A 21 -8.35 -7.93 20.97
CA ALA A 21 -7.04 -8.58 21.00
C ALA A 21 -7.24 -10.10 20.91
N ASP A 22 -7.90 -10.54 19.85
CA ASP A 22 -8.02 -11.95 19.46
C ASP A 22 -7.15 -12.20 18.22
N ASP A 23 -6.85 -13.47 17.93
CA ASP A 23 -5.92 -13.85 16.85
C ASP A 23 -6.41 -13.43 15.45
N ASP A 24 -7.72 -13.17 15.31
CA ASP A 24 -8.38 -12.78 14.05
C ASP A 24 -8.57 -11.25 13.89
N GLY A 25 -8.25 -10.44 14.90
CA GLY A 25 -8.56 -9.00 14.91
C GLY A 25 -7.94 -8.21 13.75
N ALA A 26 -6.81 -8.66 13.22
CA ALA A 26 -6.16 -8.03 12.06
C ALA A 26 -6.64 -8.56 10.70
N ALA A 27 -7.37 -9.68 10.64
CA ALA A 27 -7.65 -10.40 9.40
C ALA A 27 -8.35 -9.53 8.34
N ALA A 28 -9.37 -8.78 8.74
CA ALA A 28 -10.11 -7.91 7.82
C ALA A 28 -9.26 -6.77 7.26
N VAL A 29 -8.38 -6.18 8.07
CA VAL A 29 -7.47 -5.12 7.62
C VAL A 29 -6.35 -5.67 6.74
N LEU A 30 -5.81 -6.84 7.08
CA LEU A 30 -4.78 -7.51 6.28
C LEU A 30 -5.31 -8.04 4.95
N ALA A 31 -6.60 -8.40 4.86
CA ALA A 31 -7.26 -8.75 3.61
C ALA A 31 -7.34 -7.56 2.63
N LEU A 32 -7.44 -6.33 3.15
CA LEU A 32 -7.35 -5.12 2.34
C LEU A 32 -5.89 -4.74 2.09
N GLY A 33 -5.01 -4.95 3.06
CA GLY A 33 -3.62 -4.55 3.02
C GLY A 33 -3.34 -3.34 3.90
N LEU A 34 -2.20 -3.37 4.58
CA LEU A 34 -1.82 -2.36 5.56
C LEU A 34 -0.80 -1.39 4.97
N GLN A 35 -1.13 -0.12 4.86
CA GLN A 35 -0.24 0.86 4.21
C GLN A 35 1.11 0.98 4.94
N HIS A 36 2.19 0.88 4.18
CA HIS A 36 3.55 1.14 4.65
C HIS A 36 3.79 2.65 4.66
N LEU A 37 3.68 3.26 5.84
CA LEU A 37 4.00 4.67 6.09
C LEU A 37 4.94 4.78 7.30
N GLY A 38 6.16 4.28 7.15
CA GLY A 38 7.14 4.25 8.23
C GLY A 38 6.66 3.40 9.43
N PRO A 39 6.81 3.85 10.68
CA PRO A 39 6.52 3.03 11.86
C PRO A 39 5.03 2.77 12.10
N THR A 40 4.13 3.43 11.36
CA THR A 40 2.68 3.34 11.62
C THR A 40 2.10 1.96 11.36
N ALA A 41 2.71 1.16 10.48
CA ALA A 41 2.25 -0.19 10.18
C ALA A 41 2.37 -1.12 11.40
N ALA A 42 3.49 -1.07 12.13
CA ALA A 42 3.67 -1.86 13.35
C ALA A 42 2.63 -1.48 14.42
N GLY A 43 2.39 -0.17 14.63
CA GLY A 43 1.36 0.29 15.56
C GLY A 43 -0.07 -0.14 15.16
N ALA A 44 -0.38 -0.13 13.87
CA ALA A 44 -1.67 -0.58 13.38
C ALA A 44 -1.90 -2.09 13.56
N LEU A 45 -0.83 -2.91 13.44
CA LEU A 45 -0.87 -4.34 13.77
C LEU A 45 -1.05 -4.55 15.28
N ALA A 46 -0.22 -3.89 16.10
CA ALA A 46 -0.25 -4.01 17.55
C ALA A 46 -1.62 -3.65 18.15
N ALA A 47 -2.37 -2.74 17.53
CA ALA A 47 -3.72 -2.39 17.97
C ALA A 47 -4.79 -3.48 17.74
N ARG A 48 -4.46 -4.57 17.03
CA ARG A 48 -5.41 -5.58 16.53
C ARG A 48 -5.02 -7.01 16.79
N VAL A 49 -3.81 -7.23 17.31
CA VAL A 49 -3.22 -8.56 17.49
C VAL A 49 -2.75 -8.67 18.93
N PRO A 50 -3.06 -9.77 19.63
CA PRO A 50 -2.55 -10.00 20.98
C PRO A 50 -1.04 -10.29 21.00
N GLY A 51 -0.41 -10.02 22.14
CA GLY A 51 0.99 -10.34 22.40
C GLY A 51 1.96 -9.18 22.16
N GLU A 52 3.25 -9.51 22.08
CA GLU A 52 4.31 -8.53 21.86
C GLU A 52 4.16 -7.91 20.45
N PRO A 53 4.23 -6.57 20.33
CA PRO A 53 4.23 -5.91 19.03
C PRO A 53 5.34 -6.43 18.12
N VAL A 54 4.95 -7.00 16.97
CA VAL A 54 5.88 -7.43 15.91
C VAL A 54 5.70 -6.58 14.66
N GLY A 55 6.80 -6.37 13.94
CA GLY A 55 6.76 -5.69 12.66
C GLY A 55 5.99 -6.51 11.60
N PRO A 56 5.47 -5.85 10.54
CA PRO A 56 4.89 -6.56 9.38
C PRO A 56 5.83 -7.60 8.76
N ASP A 57 7.13 -7.26 8.64
CA ASP A 57 8.17 -8.15 8.13
C ASP A 57 8.36 -9.38 9.02
N ASP A 58 8.49 -9.19 10.34
CA ASP A 58 8.64 -10.28 11.31
C ASP A 58 7.41 -11.20 11.34
N ARG A 59 6.24 -10.66 10.98
CA ARG A 59 4.99 -11.42 10.82
C ARG A 59 4.88 -12.11 9.46
N GLY A 60 5.88 -11.99 8.60
CA GLY A 60 5.97 -12.62 7.29
C GLY A 60 5.09 -11.97 6.22
N LEU A 61 4.61 -10.75 6.41
CA LEU A 61 3.76 -10.07 5.42
C LEU A 61 4.54 -9.69 4.17
N GLU A 62 3.86 -9.65 3.02
CA GLU A 62 4.46 -9.29 1.73
C GLU A 62 4.21 -7.81 1.42
N LEU A 63 5.28 -7.04 1.19
CA LEU A 63 5.17 -5.66 0.75
C LEU A 63 4.96 -5.56 -0.77
N ALA A 64 3.93 -4.82 -1.18
CA ALA A 64 3.63 -4.54 -2.59
C ALA A 64 3.02 -3.15 -2.80
N TRP A 65 3.26 -2.55 -3.97
CA TRP A 65 2.60 -1.31 -4.38
C TRP A 65 1.18 -1.61 -4.87
N THR A 66 0.17 -1.29 -4.07
CA THR A 66 -1.23 -1.67 -4.31
C THR A 66 -2.12 -0.42 -4.37
N HIS A 67 -2.88 -0.14 -3.31
CA HIS A 67 -3.94 0.86 -3.35
C HIS A 67 -3.38 2.24 -3.67
N ARG A 68 -3.97 2.86 -4.69
CA ARG A 68 -3.59 4.19 -5.18
C ARG A 68 -2.08 4.35 -5.44
N GLY A 69 -1.44 3.29 -5.92
CA GLY A 69 -0.01 3.29 -6.17
C GLY A 69 0.79 3.65 -4.93
N ALA A 70 0.46 3.06 -3.77
CA ALA A 70 1.24 3.21 -2.54
C ALA A 70 1.64 1.84 -1.97
N PRO A 71 2.75 1.75 -1.23
CA PRO A 71 3.22 0.50 -0.65
C PRO A 71 2.30 0.03 0.49
N HIS A 72 1.90 -1.24 0.48
CA HIS A 72 1.10 -1.89 1.53
C HIS A 72 1.60 -3.32 1.80
N TRP A 73 1.44 -3.76 3.04
CA TRP A 73 1.68 -5.12 3.52
C TRP A 73 0.45 -6.00 3.31
N HIS A 74 0.65 -7.20 2.79
CA HIS A 74 -0.40 -8.17 2.47
C HIS A 74 -0.09 -9.53 3.09
N LEU A 75 -1.14 -10.36 3.24
CA LEU A 75 -0.95 -11.75 3.63
C LEU A 75 -0.10 -12.50 2.58
N PRO A 76 0.79 -13.42 3.00
CA PRO A 76 1.52 -14.29 2.10
C PRO A 76 0.61 -14.97 1.08
N GLY A 77 1.00 -14.99 -0.19
CA GLY A 77 0.25 -15.70 -1.24
C GLY A 77 -1.07 -15.05 -1.67
N SER A 78 -1.47 -13.91 -1.09
CA SER A 78 -2.67 -13.17 -1.49
C SER A 78 -2.57 -12.47 -2.86
N ARG A 79 -1.38 -12.49 -3.46
CA ARG A 79 -1.04 -11.80 -4.72
C ARG A 79 -2.04 -11.95 -5.86
N PRO A 80 -2.46 -13.16 -6.24
CA PRO A 80 -3.41 -13.32 -7.34
C PRO A 80 -4.72 -12.57 -7.10
N GLY A 81 -5.19 -12.53 -5.85
CA GLY A 81 -6.45 -11.87 -5.48
C GLY A 81 -6.39 -10.35 -5.64
N TRP A 82 -5.43 -9.70 -4.99
CA TRP A 82 -5.33 -8.24 -5.10
C TRP A 82 -4.84 -7.77 -6.48
N ALA A 83 -4.03 -8.55 -7.20
CA ALA A 83 -3.57 -8.15 -8.54
C ALA A 83 -4.75 -8.11 -9.53
N ALA A 84 -5.69 -9.05 -9.41
CA ALA A 84 -6.92 -9.05 -10.18
C ALA A 84 -7.84 -7.89 -9.78
N ALA A 85 -8.06 -7.68 -8.48
CA ALA A 85 -8.94 -6.64 -7.97
C ALA A 85 -8.44 -5.21 -8.24
N LEU A 86 -7.12 -5.01 -8.29
CA LEU A 86 -6.49 -3.70 -8.44
C LEU A 86 -5.99 -3.41 -9.86
N ARG A 87 -6.29 -4.27 -10.82
CA ARG A 87 -5.98 -4.00 -12.23
C ARG A 87 -6.73 -2.75 -12.69
N PRO A 88 -6.03 -1.72 -13.23
CA PRO A 88 -6.71 -0.58 -13.82
C PRO A 88 -7.46 -0.99 -15.09
N LEU A 89 -8.60 -0.34 -15.34
CA LEU A 89 -9.44 -0.60 -16.52
C LEU A 89 -8.94 0.11 -17.79
N GLY A 90 -8.10 1.13 -17.64
CA GLY A 90 -7.52 1.92 -18.74
C GLY A 90 -6.55 2.99 -18.21
N ASP A 91 -6.02 3.84 -19.10
CA ASP A 91 -5.06 4.89 -18.73
C ASP A 91 -5.67 5.95 -17.80
N ASP A 92 -6.92 6.36 -18.00
CA ASP A 92 -7.59 7.34 -17.13
C ASP A 92 -7.78 6.81 -15.70
N ASP A 93 -8.20 5.54 -15.56
CA ASP A 93 -8.32 4.87 -14.26
C ASP A 93 -6.94 4.70 -13.60
N ALA A 94 -5.93 4.34 -14.39
CA ALA A 94 -4.56 4.23 -13.90
C ALA A 94 -4.00 5.59 -13.42
N ALA A 95 -4.22 6.67 -14.18
CA ALA A 95 -3.80 8.02 -13.80
C ALA A 95 -4.49 8.48 -12.50
N ALA A 96 -5.80 8.25 -12.39
CA ALA A 96 -6.56 8.57 -11.19
C ALA A 96 -6.03 7.82 -9.94
N ARG A 97 -5.68 6.54 -10.10
CA ARG A 97 -5.09 5.74 -9.00
C ARG A 97 -3.70 6.20 -8.62
N LEU A 98 -2.88 6.59 -9.60
CA LEU A 98 -1.52 7.12 -9.35
C LEU A 98 -1.52 8.57 -8.84
N GLY A 99 -2.68 9.23 -8.81
CA GLY A 99 -2.81 10.65 -8.47
C GLY A 99 -2.12 11.54 -9.49
N TRP A 100 -2.10 11.15 -10.77
CA TRP A 100 -1.48 11.91 -11.86
C TRP A 100 -2.51 12.85 -12.49
N SER A 101 -2.13 14.11 -12.63
CA SER A 101 -2.86 15.09 -13.44
C SER A 101 -2.48 14.98 -14.92
N GLY A 102 -3.25 15.59 -15.84
CA GLY A 102 -2.88 15.66 -17.27
C GLY A 102 -1.44 16.15 -17.50
N PRO A 103 -1.01 17.27 -16.87
CA PRO A 103 0.39 17.72 -16.91
C PRO A 103 1.42 16.72 -16.35
N ASP A 104 1.03 15.87 -15.38
CA ASP A 104 1.93 14.80 -14.90
C ASP A 104 2.12 13.71 -15.93
N VAL A 105 1.06 13.34 -16.66
CA VAL A 105 1.12 12.31 -17.71
C VAL A 105 2.08 12.77 -18.82
N ASP A 106 1.94 14.01 -19.30
CA ASP A 106 2.80 14.59 -20.34
C ASP A 106 4.27 14.66 -19.89
N ARG A 107 4.52 14.98 -18.62
CA ARG A 107 5.87 15.14 -18.06
C ARG A 107 6.58 13.82 -17.80
N ILE A 108 5.84 12.78 -17.42
CA ILE A 108 6.41 11.46 -17.05
C ILE A 108 6.69 10.62 -18.30
N ASP A 109 6.06 10.94 -19.43
CA ASP A 109 6.28 10.30 -20.74
C ASP A 109 6.18 8.76 -20.72
N ILE A 110 5.28 8.26 -19.86
CA ILE A 110 4.91 6.86 -19.75
C ILE A 110 3.39 6.79 -19.60
N ALA A 111 2.74 5.99 -20.44
CA ALA A 111 1.31 5.72 -20.31
C ALA A 111 0.97 5.21 -18.90
N PRO A 112 -0.02 5.79 -18.19
CA PRO A 112 -0.34 5.43 -16.80
C PRO A 112 -0.60 3.93 -16.57
N LEU A 113 -1.25 3.24 -17.52
CA LEU A 113 -1.48 1.80 -17.46
C LEU A 113 -0.16 1.01 -17.59
N ALA A 114 0.75 1.48 -18.44
CA ALA A 114 2.09 0.89 -18.57
C ALA A 114 2.91 1.12 -17.27
N ALA A 115 2.83 2.30 -16.66
CA ALA A 115 3.46 2.58 -15.38
C ALA A 115 2.93 1.64 -14.28
N SER A 116 1.60 1.53 -14.16
CA SER A 116 0.92 0.69 -13.15
C SER A 116 1.19 -0.81 -13.30
N SER A 117 1.45 -1.29 -14.52
CA SER A 117 1.79 -2.69 -14.80
C SER A 117 3.29 -2.99 -14.68
N ARG A 118 4.15 -1.97 -14.79
CA ARG A 118 5.62 -2.05 -14.66
C ARG A 118 6.12 -1.87 -13.23
N SER A 119 5.37 -1.17 -12.37
CA SER A 119 5.52 -1.14 -10.91
C SER A 119 5.30 -2.55 -10.36
N ARG A 120 6.29 -3.39 -10.57
CA ARG A 120 6.17 -4.84 -10.52
C ARG A 120 5.77 -5.24 -9.11
N TRP A 121 4.67 -5.98 -9.05
CA TRP A 121 4.18 -6.84 -7.97
C TRP A 121 5.21 -7.89 -7.49
N ARG A 122 6.49 -7.53 -7.38
CA ARG A 122 7.54 -8.36 -6.78
C ARG A 122 7.43 -8.26 -5.28
N ARG A 123 7.66 -9.38 -4.59
CA ARG A 123 7.96 -9.36 -3.15
C ARG A 123 9.17 -8.45 -2.96
N PHE A 124 9.05 -7.51 -2.03
CA PHE A 124 10.20 -6.74 -1.58
C PHE A 124 10.87 -7.52 -0.45
N ASP A 125 12.09 -8.03 -0.69
CA ASP A 125 12.82 -8.89 0.25
C ASP A 125 13.65 -8.08 1.27
N GLY A 126 13.26 -6.84 1.58
CA GLY A 126 13.92 -6.01 2.60
C GLY A 126 15.31 -5.45 2.24
N GLY A 127 15.86 -5.75 1.06
CA GLY A 127 17.12 -5.17 0.58
C GLY A 127 16.97 -3.74 0.02
N ALA A 128 18.05 -2.95 -0.02
CA ALA A 128 18.04 -1.63 -0.66
C ALA A 128 17.55 -1.73 -2.12
N TRP A 129 16.59 -0.87 -2.51
CA TRP A 129 15.92 -0.84 -3.81
C TRP A 129 16.91 -0.48 -4.95
N PRO A 130 17.45 -1.40 -5.77
CA PRO A 130 18.50 -1.01 -6.71
C PRO A 130 17.95 -0.44 -8.03
N ASP A 131 16.78 -0.93 -8.47
CA ASP A 131 16.27 -0.73 -9.84
C ASP A 131 15.06 0.23 -9.92
N LEU A 132 14.41 0.45 -8.77
CA LEU A 132 13.38 1.47 -8.61
C LEU A 132 13.95 2.78 -8.09
N ASP A 133 15.20 2.79 -7.60
CA ASP A 133 15.88 4.01 -7.18
C ASP A 133 16.07 4.96 -8.36
N ASP A 134 16.51 4.49 -9.53
CA ASP A 134 16.71 5.37 -10.69
C ASP A 134 15.40 5.88 -11.29
N GLU A 135 14.36 5.05 -11.31
CA GLU A 135 13.03 5.46 -11.81
C GLU A 135 12.31 6.36 -10.80
N ALA A 136 12.37 6.04 -9.51
CA ALA A 136 11.85 6.90 -8.45
C ALA A 136 12.63 8.22 -8.40
N ARG A 137 13.95 8.22 -8.60
CA ARG A 137 14.77 9.43 -8.76
C ARG A 137 14.34 10.23 -9.99
N ARG A 138 14.10 9.59 -11.14
CA ARG A 138 13.57 10.29 -12.34
C ARG A 138 12.21 10.93 -12.08
N VAL A 139 11.26 10.18 -11.52
CA VAL A 139 9.92 10.70 -11.19
C VAL A 139 9.96 11.78 -10.11
N ALA A 140 10.80 11.62 -9.08
CA ALA A 140 10.99 12.61 -8.02
C ALA A 140 11.68 13.88 -8.51
N ALA A 141 12.75 13.76 -9.31
CA ALA A 141 13.44 14.88 -9.94
C ALA A 141 12.49 15.66 -10.86
N ALA A 142 11.72 14.96 -11.69
CA ALA A 142 10.72 15.60 -12.54
C ALA A 142 9.60 16.28 -11.73
N ARG A 143 9.37 15.88 -10.46
CA ARG A 143 8.42 16.51 -9.52
C ARG A 143 9.05 17.56 -8.59
N GLY A 144 10.35 17.83 -8.69
CA GLY A 144 11.07 18.70 -7.76
C GLY A 144 11.10 18.19 -6.31
N LEU A 145 10.86 16.89 -6.12
CA LEU A 145 10.81 16.23 -4.81
C LEU A 145 12.20 15.65 -4.47
N ARG A 146 12.61 15.76 -3.20
CA ARG A 146 13.75 15.01 -2.66
C ARG A 146 13.25 13.77 -1.96
N LEU A 147 13.70 12.59 -2.39
CA LEU A 147 13.42 11.33 -1.72
C LEU A 147 14.18 11.29 -0.39
N ALA A 148 13.47 11.15 0.73
CA ALA A 148 14.07 10.98 2.04
C ALA A 148 14.56 9.53 2.21
N GLY A 149 15.83 9.35 2.57
CA GLY A 149 16.42 8.04 2.90
C GLY A 149 17.17 7.33 1.78
N VAL A 150 17.33 7.94 0.59
CA VAL A 150 18.24 7.44 -0.45
C VAL A 150 19.55 8.20 -0.32
N ALA A 151 20.62 7.53 0.10
CA ALA A 151 21.96 8.12 0.09
C ALA A 151 22.30 8.49 -1.36
N VAL A 152 22.56 9.78 -1.59
CA VAL A 152 23.11 10.28 -2.84
C VAL A 152 24.57 9.85 -2.85
N ALA A 153 24.96 9.05 -3.85
CA ALA A 153 26.37 8.80 -4.13
C ALA A 153 27.04 10.08 -4.63
#